data_AF-A0A7J6MGE4-F1
#
_entry.id   AF-A0A7J6MGE4-F1
#
_cell.length_a   1.000
_cell.length_b   1.000
_cell.length_c   1.000
_cell.angle_alpha   90.00
_cell.angle_beta   90.00
_cell.angle_gamma   90.00
#
_symmetry.space_group_name_H-M   'P 1'
#
loop_
_entity.id
_entity.type
_entity.pdbx_description
1 polymer ?
#
loop_
_entity_poly.entity_id
_entity_poly.type
_entity_poly.pdbx_seq_one_letter_code
_entity_poly.pdbx_strand_id
1 'polypeptide(L)'
;MGFCTGVSKFFHYIFDTFLFLVGAAVMAIGIYLVASNYEGFIEKWFLWVSIFAGALLMIFAIIGCVAASSQTKWVLWLYWIIPALVLVLFLVTAIGISVYFSYTDSLADKTAGQLNALDTGSTLYDVYDDMREGYGTLWEKQNCDVNCTINNLAAIECTEVICDDGTVEDWMNDWIEDASPGISASSFEVCRELSINAKGIEGSESATSGWCASNIAVVSDINDWMLGFMIGLWIVVGFILLALVANCMLIIFRKKDKSRAADVAPVTATNTQAAPSVGTPQEV
;
A
#
# COMPACT_ATOMS: atom_id res chain seq x y z
N MET A 1 2.57 16.15 36.68
CA MET A 1 2.63 16.07 35.21
C MET A 1 1.22 16.27 34.69
N GLY A 2 0.99 17.22 33.78
CA GLY A 2 -0.37 17.57 33.35
C GLY A 2 -1.05 16.42 32.59
N PHE A 3 -2.37 16.26 32.79
CA PHE A 3 -3.22 15.28 32.12
C PHE A 3 -3.02 15.23 30.59
N CYS A 4 -2.82 16.39 29.95
CA CYS A 4 -2.57 16.51 28.51
C CYS A 4 -1.28 15.80 28.04
N THR A 5 -0.23 15.72 28.87
CA THR A 5 1.03 15.04 28.51
C THR A 5 0.88 13.51 28.59
N GLY A 6 0.00 13.01 29.46
CA GLY A 6 -0.30 11.58 29.57
C GLY A 6 -1.09 11.07 28.37
N VAL A 7 -2.14 11.81 27.98
CA VAL A 7 -2.99 11.49 26.82
C VAL A 7 -2.17 11.44 25.53
N SER A 8 -1.31 12.43 25.30
CA SER A 8 -0.43 12.44 24.11
C SER A 8 0.53 11.24 24.07
N LYS A 9 1.14 10.86 25.19
CA LYS A 9 2.01 9.67 25.24
C LYS A 9 1.24 8.40 24.89
N PHE A 10 0.02 8.27 25.42
CA PHE A 10 -0.84 7.13 25.13
C PHE A 10 -1.20 7.04 23.65
N PHE A 11 -1.54 8.17 23.01
CA PHE A 11 -1.79 8.22 21.57
C PHE A 11 -0.57 7.79 20.74
N HIS A 12 0.65 8.20 21.12
CA HIS A 12 1.87 7.75 20.44
C HIS A 12 2.08 6.24 20.56
N TYR A 13 1.91 5.68 21.76
CA TYR A 13 2.02 4.23 21.95
C TYR A 13 1.00 3.46 21.10
N ILE A 14 -0.25 3.92 21.02
CA ILE A 14 -1.27 3.28 20.16
C ILE A 14 -0.85 3.36 18.69
N PHE A 15 -0.46 4.55 18.23
CA PHE A 15 -0.09 4.76 16.82
C PHE A 15 1.13 3.93 16.41
N ASP A 16 2.18 3.93 17.24
CA ASP A 16 3.38 3.16 16.98
C ASP A 16 3.08 1.64 17.03
N THR A 17 2.22 1.20 17.95
CA THR A 17 1.76 -0.20 17.97
C THR A 17 0.98 -0.55 16.70
N PHE A 18 0.11 0.33 16.22
CA PHE A 18 -0.61 0.13 14.97
C PHE A 18 0.35 0.06 13.77
N LEU A 19 1.31 0.98 13.66
CA LEU A 19 2.34 0.93 12.61
C LEU A 19 3.17 -0.34 12.68
N PHE A 20 3.49 -0.81 13.88
CA PHE A 20 4.18 -2.08 14.06
C PHE A 20 3.35 -3.25 13.52
N LEU A 21 2.05 -3.29 13.83
CA LEU A 21 1.14 -4.34 13.34
C LEU A 21 0.97 -4.27 11.82
N VAL A 22 0.86 -3.08 11.24
CA VAL A 22 0.81 -2.91 9.78
C VAL A 22 2.11 -3.38 9.13
N GLY A 23 3.27 -2.97 9.67
CA GLY A 23 4.58 -3.41 9.20
C GLY A 23 4.75 -4.93 9.29
N ALA A 24 4.30 -5.53 10.41
CA ALA A 24 4.32 -6.97 10.61
C ALA A 24 3.39 -7.71 9.63
N ALA A 25 2.20 -7.16 9.36
CA ALA A 25 1.27 -7.73 8.38
C ALA A 25 1.85 -7.66 6.96
N VAL A 26 2.39 -6.51 6.54
CA VAL A 26 3.05 -6.36 5.22
C VAL A 26 4.22 -7.33 5.08
N MET A 27 5.07 -7.44 6.12
CA MET A 27 6.18 -8.37 6.13
C MET A 27 5.71 -9.83 6.07
N ALA A 28 4.68 -10.20 6.83
CA ALA A 28 4.13 -11.56 6.84
C ALA A 28 3.50 -11.92 5.48
N ILE A 29 2.74 -11.02 4.87
CA ILE A 29 2.18 -11.20 3.52
C ILE A 29 3.32 -11.33 2.51
N GLY A 30 4.34 -10.47 2.57
CA GLY A 30 5.50 -10.57 1.69
C GLY A 30 6.24 -11.91 1.82
N ILE A 31 6.49 -12.38 3.05
CA ILE A 31 7.11 -13.69 3.29
C ILE A 31 6.22 -14.82 2.79
N TYR A 32 4.91 -14.74 3.03
CA TYR A 32 3.94 -15.72 2.53
C TYR A 32 3.97 -15.78 1.00
N LEU A 33 3.93 -14.65 0.31
CA LEU A 33 3.98 -14.58 -1.15
C LEU A 33 5.30 -15.05 -1.75
N VAL A 34 6.42 -14.94 -1.02
CA VAL A 34 7.72 -15.51 -1.43
C VAL A 34 7.77 -17.02 -1.19
N ALA A 35 7.13 -17.51 -0.13
CA ALA A 35 7.13 -18.92 0.22
C ALA A 35 6.11 -19.73 -0.60
N SER A 36 4.99 -19.12 -0.96
CA SER A 36 4.00 -19.67 -1.88
C SER A 36 4.48 -19.44 -3.31
N ASN A 37 4.21 -20.36 -4.23
CA ASN A 37 4.73 -20.34 -5.61
C ASN A 37 4.12 -19.21 -6.50
N TYR A 38 3.76 -18.06 -5.94
CA TYR A 38 3.18 -16.89 -6.63
C TYR A 38 4.23 -16.05 -7.39
N GLU A 39 5.42 -16.58 -7.63
CA GLU A 39 6.54 -15.89 -8.30
C GLU A 39 6.24 -15.42 -9.75
N GLY A 40 5.00 -15.53 -10.25
CA GLY A 40 4.56 -15.06 -11.58
C GLY A 40 3.67 -13.83 -11.55
N PHE A 41 2.96 -13.61 -10.44
CA PHE A 41 2.05 -12.47 -10.30
C PHE A 41 2.77 -11.17 -9.95
N ILE A 42 3.85 -11.28 -9.17
CA ILE A 42 4.62 -10.14 -8.67
C ILE A 42 6.09 -10.45 -8.89
N GLU A 43 6.82 -9.53 -9.54
CA GLU A 43 8.27 -9.65 -9.68
C GLU A 43 8.92 -9.87 -8.30
N LYS A 44 9.82 -10.86 -8.20
CA LYS A 44 10.48 -11.21 -6.93
C LYS A 44 11.10 -9.99 -6.24
N TRP A 45 11.60 -9.03 -7.03
CA TRP A 45 12.14 -7.78 -6.53
C TRP A 45 11.13 -6.99 -5.68
N PHE A 46 9.89 -6.84 -6.16
CA PHE A 46 8.84 -6.13 -5.42
C PHE A 46 8.48 -6.82 -4.11
N LEU A 47 8.46 -8.15 -4.09
CA LEU A 47 8.22 -8.92 -2.85
C LEU A 47 9.31 -8.66 -1.80
N TRP A 48 10.59 -8.70 -2.21
CA TRP A 48 11.71 -8.37 -1.31
C TRP A 48 11.67 -6.92 -0.82
N VAL A 49 11.30 -5.97 -1.69
CA VAL A 49 11.09 -4.57 -1.31
C VAL A 49 9.97 -4.44 -0.28
N SER A 50 8.86 -5.17 -0.45
CA SER A 50 7.73 -5.17 0.49
C SER A 50 8.13 -5.72 1.87
N ILE A 51 8.84 -6.86 1.90
CA ILE A 51 9.38 -7.45 3.15
C ILE A 51 10.31 -6.45 3.86
N PHE A 52 11.23 -5.84 3.11
CA PHE A 52 12.16 -4.85 3.65
C PHE A 52 11.43 -3.60 4.17
N ALA A 53 10.42 -3.11 3.45
CA ALA A 53 9.59 -1.99 3.88
C ALA A 53 8.82 -2.31 5.18
N GLY A 54 8.22 -3.50 5.27
CA GLY A 54 7.54 -3.97 6.49
C GLY A 54 8.47 -4.03 7.69
N ALA A 55 9.67 -4.59 7.52
CA ALA A 55 10.70 -4.63 8.56
C ALA A 55 11.13 -3.22 9.00
N LEU A 56 11.34 -2.30 8.07
CA LEU A 56 11.66 -0.91 8.39
C LEU A 56 10.54 -0.22 9.18
N LEU A 57 9.28 -0.43 8.81
CA LEU A 57 8.13 0.11 9.54
C LEU A 57 8.11 -0.39 10.99
N MET A 58 8.38 -1.69 11.21
CA MET A 58 8.48 -2.25 12.57
C MET A 58 9.62 -1.61 13.37
N ILE A 59 10.80 -1.44 12.78
CA ILE A 59 11.95 -0.80 13.44
C ILE A 59 11.60 0.64 13.82
N PHE A 60 10.98 1.40 12.91
CA PHE A 60 10.57 2.78 13.20
C PHE A 60 9.49 2.88 14.27
N ALA A 61 8.55 1.95 14.30
CA ALA A 61 7.56 1.87 15.35
C ALA A 61 8.18 1.62 16.73
N ILE A 62 9.16 0.70 16.83
CA ILE A 62 9.89 0.45 18.09
C ILE A 62 10.66 1.70 18.52
N ILE A 63 11.34 2.37 17.58
CA ILE A 63 12.03 3.63 17.86
C ILE A 63 11.04 4.69 18.33
N GLY A 64 9.83 4.75 17.77
CA GLY A 64 8.73 5.62 18.21
C GLY A 64 8.31 5.39 19.66
N CYS A 65 8.12 4.13 20.04
CA CYS A 65 7.80 3.76 21.43
C CYS A 65 8.90 4.19 22.43
N VAL A 66 10.17 4.08 22.04
CA VAL A 66 11.33 4.52 22.86
C VAL A 66 11.47 6.05 22.84
N ALA A 67 11.13 6.69 21.72
CA ALA A 67 11.10 8.15 21.57
C ALA A 67 10.10 8.80 22.52
N ALA A 68 8.91 8.23 22.61
CA ALA A 68 7.83 8.69 23.49
C ALA A 68 8.25 8.66 24.98
N SER A 69 9.10 7.70 25.37
CA SER A 69 9.59 7.57 26.75
C SER A 69 10.79 8.47 27.05
N SER A 70 11.78 8.58 26.15
CA SER A 70 13.06 9.26 26.42
C SER A 70 12.98 10.80 26.37
N GLN A 71 11.95 11.38 25.74
CA GLN A 71 11.71 12.83 25.62
C GLN A 71 12.89 13.70 25.13
N THR A 72 13.93 13.11 24.55
CA THR A 72 15.07 13.87 24.03
C THR A 72 14.67 14.64 22.76
N LYS A 73 15.12 15.89 22.63
CA LYS A 73 14.67 16.79 21.55
C LYS A 73 15.02 16.27 20.15
N TRP A 74 16.18 15.63 20.02
CA TRP A 74 16.65 15.10 18.73
C TRP A 74 15.77 13.94 18.26
N VAL A 75 15.40 13.06 19.19
CA VAL A 75 14.53 11.92 18.92
C VAL A 75 13.12 12.38 18.53
N LEU A 76 12.61 13.48 19.11
CA LEU A 76 11.32 14.06 18.71
C LEU A 76 11.33 14.61 17.27
N TRP A 77 12.46 15.12 16.79
CA TRP A 77 12.60 15.59 15.40
C TRP A 77 12.65 14.44 14.41
N LEU A 78 13.42 13.39 14.69
CA LEU A 78 13.43 12.17 13.88
C LEU A 78 12.04 11.54 13.80
N TYR A 79 11.33 11.53 14.93
CA TYR A 79 9.96 11.03 15.03
C TYR A 79 8.94 11.88 14.25
N TRP A 80 9.26 13.11 13.88
CA TRP A 80 8.42 13.89 12.98
C TRP A 80 8.80 13.66 11.50
N ILE A 81 10.09 13.62 11.19
CA ILE A 81 10.59 13.48 9.81
C ILE A 81 10.24 12.11 9.23
N ILE A 82 10.45 11.02 9.97
CA ILE A 82 10.25 9.66 9.45
C ILE A 82 8.78 9.42 9.07
N PRO A 83 7.78 9.65 9.95
CA PRO A 83 6.38 9.48 9.56
C PRO A 83 5.95 10.48 8.48
N ALA A 84 6.57 11.66 8.37
CA ALA A 84 6.30 12.59 7.29
C ALA A 84 6.79 12.04 5.93
N LEU A 85 7.96 11.42 5.88
CA LEU A 85 8.44 10.75 4.67
C LEU A 85 7.57 9.54 4.31
N VAL A 86 7.20 8.73 5.31
CA VAL A 86 6.27 7.61 5.11
C VAL A 86 4.92 8.12 4.63
N LEU A 87 4.39 9.22 5.18
CA LEU A 87 3.15 9.84 4.69
C LEU A 87 3.25 10.21 3.22
N VAL A 88 4.33 10.87 2.79
CA VAL A 88 4.50 11.25 1.38
C VAL A 88 4.52 10.02 0.47
N LEU A 89 5.22 8.96 0.86
CA LEU A 89 5.25 7.70 0.11
C LEU A 89 3.84 7.08 0.00
N PHE A 90 3.16 6.89 1.13
CA PHE A 90 1.80 6.32 1.15
C PHE A 90 0.80 7.21 0.40
N LEU A 91 0.97 8.52 0.42
CA LEU A 91 0.10 9.46 -0.29
C LEU A 91 0.30 9.38 -1.81
N VAL A 92 1.55 9.29 -2.29
CA VAL A 92 1.83 9.06 -3.72
C VAL A 92 1.26 7.71 -4.17
N THR A 93 1.47 6.65 -3.39
CA THR A 93 0.94 5.32 -3.69
C THR A 93 -0.59 5.29 -3.66
N ALA A 94 -1.23 5.92 -2.68
CA ALA A 94 -2.69 6.00 -2.58
C ALA A 94 -3.29 6.75 -3.77
N ILE A 95 -2.68 7.85 -4.20
CA ILE A 95 -3.10 8.58 -5.41
C ILE A 95 -2.93 7.69 -6.65
N GLY A 96 -1.77 7.04 -6.81
CA GLY A 96 -1.52 6.14 -7.94
C GLY A 96 -2.54 5.01 -8.03
N ILE A 97 -2.83 4.36 -6.90
CA ILE A 97 -3.83 3.29 -6.82
C ILE A 97 -5.25 3.83 -7.05
N SER A 98 -5.56 5.04 -6.58
CA SER A 98 -6.88 5.67 -6.86
C SER A 98 -7.07 5.96 -8.35
N VAL A 99 -6.00 6.37 -9.05
CA VAL A 99 -6.02 6.56 -10.51
C VAL A 99 -6.15 5.23 -11.23
N TYR A 100 -5.38 4.22 -10.84
CA TYR A 100 -5.47 2.88 -11.42
C TYR A 100 -6.86 2.28 -11.22
N PHE A 101 -7.41 2.39 -10.01
CA PHE A 101 -8.78 1.97 -9.69
C PHE A 101 -9.82 2.64 -10.59
N SER A 102 -9.67 3.93 -10.91
CA SER A 102 -10.58 4.59 -11.86
C SER A 102 -10.59 3.93 -13.25
N TYR A 103 -9.48 3.33 -13.69
CA TYR A 103 -9.44 2.59 -14.95
C TYR A 103 -10.04 1.20 -14.79
N THR A 104 -9.71 0.48 -13.71
CA THR A 104 -10.28 -0.86 -13.46
C THR A 104 -11.79 -0.82 -13.29
N ASP A 105 -12.32 0.22 -12.63
CA ASP A 105 -13.76 0.46 -12.45
C ASP A 105 -14.43 0.68 -13.82
N SER A 106 -13.79 1.48 -14.68
CA SER A 106 -14.29 1.68 -16.04
C SER A 106 -14.21 0.42 -16.91
N LEU A 107 -13.27 -0.49 -16.65
CA LEU A 107 -13.15 -1.78 -17.35
C LEU A 107 -14.18 -2.79 -16.82
N ALA A 108 -14.46 -2.82 -15.52
CA ALA A 108 -15.40 -3.74 -14.89
C ALA A 108 -16.83 -3.56 -15.41
N ASP A 109 -17.21 -2.34 -15.79
CA ASP A 109 -18.50 -2.04 -16.41
C ASP A 109 -18.61 -2.47 -17.90
N LYS A 110 -17.55 -3.00 -18.51
CA LYS A 110 -17.52 -3.35 -19.94
C LYS A 110 -17.89 -4.82 -20.16
N THR A 111 -18.71 -5.04 -21.18
CA THR A 111 -18.92 -6.38 -21.76
C THR A 111 -17.68 -6.85 -22.55
N ALA A 112 -17.55 -8.16 -22.77
CA ALA A 112 -16.45 -8.71 -23.57
C ALA A 112 -16.30 -8.04 -24.96
N GLY A 113 -17.42 -7.74 -25.63
CA GLY A 113 -17.38 -7.03 -26.91
C GLY A 113 -16.81 -5.62 -26.81
N GLN A 114 -17.05 -4.92 -25.71
CA GLN A 114 -16.49 -3.58 -25.46
C GLN A 114 -15.02 -3.64 -25.05
N LEU A 115 -14.60 -4.68 -24.32
CA LEU A 115 -13.18 -4.92 -24.01
C LEU A 115 -12.37 -5.18 -25.28
N ASN A 116 -12.91 -5.94 -26.23
CA ASN A 116 -12.27 -6.18 -27.53
C ASN A 116 -12.17 -4.92 -28.42
N ALA A 117 -12.99 -3.90 -28.14
CA ALA A 117 -13.05 -2.67 -28.93
C ALA A 117 -12.32 -1.49 -28.27
N LEU A 118 -11.49 -1.76 -27.26
CA LEU A 118 -10.67 -0.73 -26.61
C LEU A 118 -9.68 -0.11 -27.59
N ASP A 119 -9.47 1.20 -27.48
CA ASP A 119 -8.49 1.92 -28.27
C ASP A 119 -7.07 1.57 -27.79
N THR A 120 -6.30 0.90 -28.64
CA THR A 120 -4.94 0.42 -28.36
C THR A 120 -3.94 1.53 -28.02
N GLY A 121 -4.27 2.80 -28.28
CA GLY A 121 -3.45 3.95 -27.88
C GLY A 121 -3.84 4.59 -26.55
N SER A 122 -4.82 4.04 -25.84
CA SER A 122 -5.38 4.62 -24.61
C SER A 122 -4.79 3.99 -23.34
N THR A 123 -4.66 4.78 -22.28
CA THR A 123 -4.25 4.28 -20.96
C THR A 123 -5.20 3.21 -20.40
N LEU A 124 -6.47 3.22 -20.83
CA LEU A 124 -7.44 2.21 -20.45
C LEU A 124 -7.11 0.84 -21.09
N TYR A 125 -6.62 0.85 -22.33
CA TYR A 125 -6.12 -0.35 -22.98
C TYR A 125 -4.83 -0.84 -22.32
N ASP A 126 -3.90 0.05 -21.98
CA ASP A 126 -2.66 -0.33 -21.29
C ASP A 126 -2.96 -1.08 -19.98
N VAL A 127 -3.91 -0.59 -19.17
CA VAL A 127 -4.33 -1.25 -17.92
C VAL A 127 -4.96 -2.63 -18.20
N TYR A 128 -5.79 -2.75 -19.23
CA TYR A 128 -6.37 -4.04 -19.64
C TYR A 128 -5.30 -5.01 -20.16
N ASP A 129 -4.32 -4.51 -20.90
CA ASP A 129 -3.20 -5.30 -21.41
C ASP A 129 -2.28 -5.78 -20.29
N ASP A 130 -2.00 -4.94 -19.29
CA ASP A 130 -1.25 -5.32 -18.08
C ASP A 130 -1.95 -6.45 -17.31
N MET A 131 -3.29 -6.41 -17.20
CA MET A 131 -4.07 -7.50 -16.58
C MET A 131 -3.95 -8.80 -17.39
N ARG A 132 -4.08 -8.70 -18.71
CA ARG A 132 -3.93 -9.85 -19.62
C ARG A 132 -2.53 -10.45 -19.56
N GLU A 133 -1.50 -9.61 -19.53
CA GLU A 133 -0.11 -10.03 -19.39
C GLU A 133 0.12 -10.74 -18.05
N GLY A 134 -0.39 -10.18 -16.94
CA GLY A 134 -0.31 -10.79 -15.62
C GLY A 134 -1.01 -12.15 -15.57
N TYR A 135 -2.19 -12.25 -16.19
CA TYR A 135 -2.93 -13.51 -16.33
C TYR A 135 -2.14 -14.55 -17.12
N GLY A 136 -1.64 -14.20 -18.32
CA GLY A 136 -0.88 -15.10 -19.16
C GLY A 136 0.43 -15.57 -18.52
N THR A 137 1.14 -14.66 -17.84
CA THR A 137 2.37 -14.98 -17.10
C THR A 137 2.09 -15.98 -15.98
N LEU A 138 0.98 -15.80 -15.24
CA LEU A 138 0.57 -16.77 -14.23
C LEU A 138 0.24 -18.12 -14.87
N TRP A 139 -0.52 -18.10 -15.96
CA TRP A 139 -0.95 -19.30 -16.68
C TRP A 139 0.23 -20.15 -17.14
N GLU A 140 1.21 -19.53 -17.80
CA GLU A 140 2.43 -20.21 -18.25
C GLU A 140 3.23 -20.75 -17.05
N LYS A 141 3.39 -19.94 -16.00
CA LYS A 141 4.20 -20.32 -14.85
C LYS A 141 3.62 -21.50 -14.08
N GLN A 142 2.31 -21.57 -13.93
CA GLN A 142 1.63 -22.68 -13.26
C GLN A 142 1.33 -23.83 -14.21
N ASN A 143 1.85 -23.78 -15.45
CA ASN A 143 1.67 -24.80 -16.48
C ASN A 143 0.20 -25.18 -16.66
N CYS A 144 -0.67 -24.17 -16.65
CA CYS A 144 -2.11 -24.37 -16.70
C CYS A 144 -2.55 -24.80 -18.11
N ASP A 145 -3.61 -25.60 -18.18
CA ASP A 145 -4.24 -25.99 -19.43
C ASP A 145 -5.78 -25.97 -19.35
N VAL A 146 -6.42 -25.53 -20.44
CA VAL A 146 -7.87 -25.52 -20.64
C VAL A 146 -8.19 -25.63 -22.12
N ASN A 147 -9.29 -26.30 -22.44
CA ASN A 147 -9.85 -26.31 -23.79
C ASN A 147 -11.26 -25.74 -23.77
N CYS A 148 -11.45 -24.59 -24.42
CA CYS A 148 -12.75 -23.94 -24.57
C CYS A 148 -13.23 -24.04 -26.02
N THR A 149 -14.47 -24.47 -26.20
CA THR A 149 -15.10 -24.62 -27.51
C THR A 149 -16.47 -23.95 -27.54
N ILE A 150 -16.90 -23.53 -28.73
CA ILE A 150 -18.24 -23.00 -28.93
C ILE A 150 -19.15 -24.17 -29.31
N ASN A 151 -20.17 -24.41 -28.50
CA ASN A 151 -21.13 -25.47 -28.76
C ASN A 151 -22.14 -25.08 -29.87
N ASN A 152 -23.02 -26.01 -30.25
CA ASN A 152 -24.04 -25.78 -31.27
C ASN A 152 -25.07 -24.69 -30.91
N LEU A 153 -25.14 -24.30 -29.63
CA LEU A 153 -26.02 -23.25 -29.12
C LEU A 153 -25.32 -21.88 -29.05
N ALA A 154 -24.10 -21.77 -29.61
CA ALA A 154 -23.25 -20.57 -29.53
C ALA A 154 -22.89 -20.15 -28.09
N ALA A 155 -22.91 -21.11 -27.15
CA ALA A 155 -22.38 -20.95 -25.80
C ALA A 155 -20.95 -21.48 -25.73
N ILE A 156 -20.15 -20.89 -24.84
CA ILE A 156 -18.76 -21.27 -24.61
C ILE A 156 -18.75 -22.38 -23.55
N GLU A 157 -18.16 -23.52 -23.88
CA GLU A 157 -17.97 -24.64 -22.96
C GLU A 157 -16.46 -24.87 -22.81
N CYS A 158 -15.96 -24.73 -21.58
CA CYS A 158 -14.58 -25.01 -21.23
C CYS A 158 -14.47 -26.32 -20.45
N THR A 159 -13.37 -27.04 -20.65
CA THR A 159 -12.96 -28.08 -19.70
C THR A 159 -12.55 -27.46 -18.37
N GLU A 160 -12.45 -28.29 -17.34
CA GLU A 160 -11.79 -27.90 -16.09
C GLU A 160 -10.35 -27.45 -16.41
N VAL A 161 -9.95 -26.31 -15.82
CA VAL A 161 -8.57 -25.85 -15.85
C VAL A 161 -7.75 -26.81 -15.01
N ILE A 162 -6.56 -27.19 -15.50
CA ILE A 162 -5.62 -28.03 -14.76
C ILE A 162 -4.32 -27.26 -14.61
N CYS A 163 -3.85 -27.03 -13.38
CA CYS A 163 -2.61 -26.30 -13.07
C CYS A 163 -1.71 -27.10 -12.10
N ASP A 164 -0.44 -26.68 -11.97
CA ASP A 164 0.49 -27.24 -10.97
C ASP A 164 0.08 -26.88 -9.52
N ASP A 165 -0.59 -25.74 -9.32
CA ASP A 165 -1.11 -25.26 -8.02
C ASP A 165 -2.64 -25.28 -8.01
N GLY A 166 -3.23 -26.14 -7.17
CA GLY A 166 -4.68 -26.28 -7.04
C GLY A 166 -5.40 -25.01 -6.60
N THR A 167 -4.74 -24.06 -5.94
CA THR A 167 -5.36 -22.78 -5.57
C THR A 167 -5.56 -21.90 -6.79
N VAL A 168 -4.58 -21.89 -7.70
CA VAL A 168 -4.67 -21.13 -8.95
C VAL A 168 -5.68 -21.80 -9.89
N GLU A 169 -5.70 -23.13 -9.90
CA GLU A 169 -6.71 -23.92 -10.61
C GLU A 169 -8.13 -23.54 -10.20
N ASP A 170 -8.42 -23.52 -8.90
CA ASP A 170 -9.73 -23.13 -8.36
C ASP A 170 -10.13 -21.71 -8.81
N TRP A 171 -9.24 -20.73 -8.66
CA TRP A 171 -9.52 -19.34 -9.09
C TRP A 171 -9.78 -19.22 -10.59
N MET A 172 -9.02 -19.93 -11.42
CA MET A 172 -9.22 -19.88 -12.87
C MET A 172 -10.53 -20.53 -13.29
N ASN A 173 -10.91 -21.64 -12.66
CA ASN A 173 -12.21 -22.28 -12.88
C ASN A 173 -13.35 -21.35 -12.46
N ASP A 174 -13.26 -20.73 -11.28
CA ASP A 174 -14.26 -19.76 -10.79
C ASP A 174 -14.43 -18.59 -11.78
N TRP A 175 -13.34 -17.98 -12.26
CA TRP A 175 -13.45 -16.89 -13.22
C TRP A 175 -14.07 -17.30 -14.57
N ILE A 176 -13.81 -18.52 -15.05
CA ILE A 176 -14.43 -19.04 -16.28
C ILE A 176 -15.93 -19.31 -16.05
N GLU A 177 -16.29 -19.92 -14.92
CA GLU A 177 -17.69 -20.21 -14.57
C GLU A 177 -18.51 -18.92 -14.46
N ASP A 178 -17.97 -17.90 -13.80
CA ASP A 178 -18.65 -16.63 -13.58
C ASP A 178 -18.82 -15.80 -14.86
N ALA A 179 -17.81 -15.79 -15.74
CA ALA A 179 -17.82 -14.94 -16.93
C ALA A 179 -18.48 -15.59 -18.14
N SER A 180 -18.26 -16.88 -18.39
CA SER A 180 -18.63 -17.55 -19.65
C SER A 180 -20.10 -17.38 -20.07
N PRO A 181 -21.11 -17.34 -19.18
CA PRO A 181 -22.50 -17.12 -19.59
C PRO A 181 -22.76 -15.72 -20.17
N GLY A 182 -21.92 -14.74 -19.85
CA GLY A 182 -22.01 -13.35 -20.30
C GLY A 182 -21.30 -13.06 -21.63
N ILE A 183 -20.56 -14.03 -22.18
CA ILE A 183 -19.71 -13.83 -23.36
C ILE A 183 -20.36 -14.47 -24.59
N SER A 184 -20.57 -13.66 -25.64
CA SER A 184 -21.08 -14.18 -26.92
C SER A 184 -19.99 -14.93 -27.69
N ALA A 185 -20.37 -15.97 -28.43
CA ALA A 185 -19.48 -16.68 -29.36
C ALA A 185 -18.66 -15.74 -30.27
N SER A 186 -19.28 -14.69 -30.81
CA SER A 186 -18.59 -13.69 -31.64
C SER A 186 -17.55 -12.88 -30.86
N SER A 187 -17.86 -12.49 -29.62
CA SER A 187 -16.92 -11.74 -28.78
C SER A 187 -15.75 -12.62 -28.35
N PHE A 188 -16.01 -13.90 -28.09
CA PHE A 188 -14.99 -14.87 -27.74
C PHE A 188 -13.97 -15.05 -28.86
N GLU A 189 -14.41 -15.30 -30.10
CA GLU A 189 -13.46 -15.48 -31.22
C GLU A 189 -12.65 -14.22 -31.52
N VAL A 190 -13.28 -13.03 -31.48
CA VAL A 190 -12.55 -11.77 -31.65
C VAL A 190 -11.52 -11.59 -30.54
N CYS A 191 -11.85 -11.92 -29.29
CA CYS A 191 -10.90 -11.87 -28.20
C CYS A 191 -9.71 -12.81 -28.44
N ARG A 192 -9.96 -14.03 -28.93
CA ARG A 192 -8.90 -15.01 -29.21
C ARG A 192 -7.92 -14.51 -30.26
N GLU A 193 -8.44 -13.96 -31.36
CA GLU A 193 -7.62 -13.37 -32.42
C GLU A 193 -6.75 -12.21 -31.91
N LEU A 194 -7.30 -11.37 -31.03
CA LEU A 194 -6.59 -10.23 -30.45
C LEU A 194 -5.60 -10.60 -29.34
N SER A 195 -5.78 -11.74 -28.69
CA SER A 195 -5.03 -12.11 -27.48
C SER A 195 -3.97 -13.17 -27.71
N ILE A 196 -4.07 -13.99 -28.76
CA ILE A 196 -3.13 -15.09 -29.01
C ILE A 196 -1.66 -14.64 -29.09
N ASN A 197 -1.39 -13.46 -29.65
CA ASN A 197 -0.04 -12.91 -29.76
C ASN A 197 0.23 -11.78 -28.76
N ALA A 198 -0.64 -11.60 -27.75
CA ALA A 198 -0.44 -10.59 -26.73
C ALA A 198 0.71 -10.97 -25.79
N LYS A 199 1.30 -9.96 -25.18
CA LYS A 199 2.37 -10.14 -24.18
C LYS A 199 1.84 -10.97 -23.01
N GLY A 200 2.65 -11.90 -22.52
CA GLY A 200 2.27 -12.87 -21.48
C GLY A 200 1.51 -14.10 -21.96
N ILE A 201 0.90 -14.09 -23.16
CA ILE A 201 0.21 -15.28 -23.73
C ILE A 201 1.08 -15.98 -24.79
N GLU A 202 1.81 -15.20 -25.59
CA GLU A 202 2.90 -15.67 -26.47
C GLU A 202 2.57 -16.88 -27.38
N GLY A 203 1.34 -16.96 -27.88
CA GLY A 203 0.89 -18.01 -28.79
C GLY A 203 0.24 -19.22 -28.11
N SER A 204 0.06 -19.21 -26.79
CA SER A 204 -0.63 -20.28 -26.07
C SER A 204 -2.14 -20.24 -26.36
N GLU A 205 -2.63 -21.20 -27.15
CA GLU A 205 -4.07 -21.34 -27.45
C GLU A 205 -4.90 -21.55 -26.18
N SER A 206 -4.34 -22.27 -25.22
CA SER A 206 -4.94 -22.58 -23.93
C SER A 206 -5.11 -21.33 -23.07
N ALA A 207 -4.02 -20.58 -22.84
CA ALA A 207 -4.06 -19.32 -22.08
C ALA A 207 -4.97 -18.29 -22.74
N THR A 208 -4.95 -18.22 -24.09
CA THR A 208 -5.83 -17.34 -24.87
C THR A 208 -7.29 -17.68 -24.65
N SER A 209 -7.63 -18.97 -24.73
CA SER A 209 -9.02 -19.43 -24.60
C SER A 209 -9.51 -19.26 -23.16
N GLY A 210 -8.67 -19.56 -22.17
CA GLY A 210 -8.92 -19.28 -20.76
C GLY A 210 -9.18 -17.79 -20.51
N TRP A 211 -8.28 -16.90 -20.94
CA TRP A 211 -8.44 -15.45 -20.81
C TRP A 211 -9.74 -14.97 -21.45
N CYS A 212 -10.02 -15.39 -22.69
CA CYS A 212 -11.21 -14.93 -23.39
C CYS A 212 -12.52 -15.50 -22.83
N ALA A 213 -12.47 -16.60 -22.07
CA ALA A 213 -13.60 -17.14 -21.35
C ALA A 213 -13.80 -16.49 -19.97
N SER A 214 -12.75 -15.86 -19.41
CA SER A 214 -12.72 -15.36 -18.02
C SER A 214 -12.55 -13.84 -17.89
N ASN A 215 -12.20 -13.11 -18.96
CA ASN A 215 -11.72 -11.72 -18.87
C ASN A 215 -12.65 -10.76 -18.12
N ILE A 216 -13.97 -10.88 -18.26
CA ILE A 216 -14.93 -10.04 -17.54
C ILE A 216 -14.83 -10.30 -16.03
N ALA A 217 -14.79 -11.57 -15.61
CA ALA A 217 -14.67 -11.92 -14.20
C ALA A 217 -13.31 -11.53 -13.62
N VAL A 218 -12.23 -11.76 -14.36
CA VAL A 218 -10.87 -11.35 -13.93
C VAL A 218 -10.81 -9.84 -13.70
N VAL A 219 -11.31 -9.05 -14.66
CA VAL A 219 -11.35 -7.58 -14.54
C VAL A 219 -12.21 -7.14 -13.35
N SER A 220 -13.37 -7.78 -13.15
CA SER A 220 -14.26 -7.49 -12.01
C SER A 220 -13.60 -7.81 -10.68
N ASP A 221 -12.98 -8.97 -10.54
CA ASP A 221 -12.30 -9.39 -9.31
C ASP A 221 -11.13 -8.45 -9.00
N ILE A 222 -10.29 -8.13 -9.99
CA ILE A 222 -9.21 -7.15 -9.81
C ILE A 222 -9.77 -5.79 -9.36
N ASN A 223 -10.89 -5.33 -9.92
CA ASN A 223 -11.51 -4.09 -9.50
C ASN A 223 -11.91 -4.10 -8.01
N ASP A 224 -12.53 -5.18 -7.54
CA ASP A 224 -12.93 -5.34 -6.14
C ASP A 224 -11.73 -5.37 -5.18
N TRP A 225 -10.66 -6.08 -5.57
CA TRP A 225 -9.39 -6.06 -4.83
C TRP A 225 -8.77 -4.67 -4.78
N MET A 226 -8.75 -3.95 -5.91
CA MET A 226 -8.19 -2.60 -6.01
C MET A 226 -8.97 -1.59 -5.15
N LEU A 227 -10.30 -1.72 -5.07
CA LEU A 227 -11.13 -0.92 -4.15
C LEU A 227 -10.71 -1.15 -2.69
N GLY A 228 -10.53 -2.42 -2.30
CA GLY A 228 -10.08 -2.80 -0.97
C GLY A 228 -8.72 -2.19 -0.61
N PHE A 229 -7.73 -2.31 -1.52
CA PHE A 229 -6.41 -1.71 -1.34
C PHE A 229 -6.46 -0.18 -1.26
N MET A 230 -7.26 0.47 -2.11
CA MET A 230 -7.43 1.92 -2.10
C MET A 230 -7.98 2.40 -0.75
N ILE A 231 -9.06 1.78 -0.24
CA ILE A 231 -9.65 2.13 1.05
C ILE A 231 -8.63 1.94 2.18
N GLY A 232 -7.94 0.79 2.20
CA GLY A 232 -6.92 0.50 3.20
C GLY A 232 -5.81 1.54 3.24
N LEU A 233 -5.30 1.95 2.07
CA LEU A 233 -4.24 2.97 1.97
C LEU A 233 -4.70 4.34 2.45
N TRP A 234 -5.89 4.79 2.09
CA TRP A 234 -6.42 6.09 2.55
C TRP A 234 -6.65 6.13 4.06
N ILE A 235 -7.09 5.01 4.66
CA ILE A 235 -7.19 4.88 6.11
C ILE A 235 -5.81 5.04 6.76
N VAL A 236 -4.79 4.34 6.26
CA VAL A 236 -3.41 4.46 6.77
C VAL A 236 -2.88 5.89 6.62
N VAL A 237 -3.08 6.53 5.47
CA VAL A 237 -2.72 7.94 5.24
C VAL A 237 -3.39 8.86 6.27
N GLY A 238 -4.69 8.67 6.52
CA GLY A 238 -5.44 9.44 7.51
C GLY A 238 -4.87 9.28 8.92
N PHE A 239 -4.56 8.04 9.33
CA PHE A 239 -3.94 7.78 10.63
C PHE A 239 -2.55 8.42 10.78
N ILE A 240 -1.70 8.32 9.76
CA ILE A 240 -0.36 8.94 9.80
C ILE A 240 -0.47 10.47 9.86
N LEU A 241 -1.39 11.07 9.11
CA LEU A 241 -1.64 12.51 9.15
C LEU A 241 -2.06 12.98 10.54
N LEU A 242 -2.98 12.27 11.19
CA LEU A 242 -3.41 12.56 12.56
C LEU A 242 -2.24 12.48 13.55
N ALA A 243 -1.38 11.46 13.42
CA ALA A 243 -0.20 11.32 14.25
C ALA A 243 0.81 12.47 14.05
N LEU A 244 1.02 12.91 12.81
CA LEU A 244 1.88 14.07 12.50
C LEU A 244 1.33 15.38 13.06
N VAL A 245 0.01 15.60 12.99
CA VAL A 245 -0.62 16.78 13.59
C VAL A 245 -0.47 16.75 15.12
N ALA A 246 -0.70 15.60 15.76
CA ALA A 246 -0.49 15.43 17.20
C ALA A 246 0.97 15.72 17.59
N ASN A 247 1.93 15.20 16.83
CA ASN A 247 3.36 15.48 17.01
C ASN A 247 3.69 16.97 16.88
N CYS A 248 3.17 17.63 15.85
CA CYS A 248 3.39 19.05 15.61
C CYS A 248 2.85 19.89 16.78
N MET A 249 1.64 19.59 17.25
CA MET A 249 1.04 20.25 18.40
C MET A 249 1.91 20.12 19.66
N LEU A 250 2.46 18.93 19.93
CA LEU A 250 3.34 18.72 21.09
C LEU A 250 4.62 19.54 21.02
N ILE A 251 5.23 19.63 19.83
CA ILE A 251 6.44 20.45 19.62
C ILE A 251 6.13 21.92 19.88
N ILE A 252 4.99 22.42 19.37
CA ILE A 252 4.55 23.81 19.55
C ILE A 252 4.25 24.12 21.02
N PHE A 253 3.49 23.27 21.71
CA PHE A 253 3.15 23.50 23.12
C PHE A 253 4.37 23.49 24.04
N ARG A 254 5.34 22.58 23.82
CA ARG A 254 6.58 22.57 24.60
C ARG A 254 7.42 23.83 24.40
N LYS A 255 7.41 24.41 23.19
CA LYS A 255 8.10 25.68 22.92
C LYS A 255 7.47 26.82 23.70
N LYS A 256 6.14 26.87 23.77
CA LYS A 256 5.38 27.90 24.50
C LYS A 256 5.61 27.85 26.02
N ASP A 257 5.64 26.65 26.60
CA ASP A 257 5.91 26.49 28.04
C ASP A 257 7.34 26.90 28.41
N LYS A 258 8.32 26.61 27.53
CA LYS A 258 9.71 27.01 27.77
C LYS A 258 9.88 28.53 27.70
N SER A 259 9.22 29.22 26.77
CA SER A 259 9.23 30.68 26.70
C SER A 259 8.64 31.31 27.97
N ARG A 260 7.50 30.80 28.46
CA ARG A 260 6.89 31.27 29.71
C ARG A 260 7.78 31.02 30.94
N ALA A 261 8.47 29.89 31.01
CA ALA A 261 9.40 29.61 32.11
C ALA A 261 10.64 30.52 32.10
N ALA A 262 11.10 30.97 30.92
CA ALA A 262 12.20 31.91 30.80
C ALA A 262 11.81 33.32 31.26
N ASP A 263 10.57 33.76 31.01
CA ASP A 263 10.07 35.07 31.43
C ASP A 263 9.81 35.19 32.94
N VAL A 264 9.66 34.06 33.65
CA VAL A 264 9.42 34.00 35.11
C VAL A 264 10.72 33.72 35.89
N ALA A 265 11.88 33.73 35.24
CA ALA A 265 13.15 33.63 35.95
C ALA A 265 13.24 34.77 36.99
N PRO A 266 13.38 34.48 38.30
CA PRO A 266 13.40 35.50 39.33
C PRO A 266 14.56 36.45 39.05
N VAL A 267 14.28 37.76 39.07
CA VAL A 267 15.30 38.80 39.08
C VAL A 267 16.23 38.48 40.24
N THR A 268 17.40 37.92 39.95
CA THR A 268 18.44 37.69 40.95
C THR A 268 18.73 39.06 41.53
N ALA A 269 18.31 39.30 42.78
CA ALA A 269 18.64 40.51 43.49
C ALA A 269 20.17 40.57 43.58
N THR A 270 20.79 41.38 42.74
CA THR A 270 22.20 41.73 42.84
C THR A 270 22.38 42.47 44.16
N ASN A 271 22.66 41.73 45.22
CA ASN A 271 23.15 42.30 46.46
C ASN A 271 24.55 42.84 46.19
N THR A 272 24.62 44.09 45.76
CA THR A 272 25.83 44.90 45.73
C THR A 272 26.28 45.12 47.17
N GLN A 273 27.08 44.19 47.69
CA GLN A 273 27.76 44.35 48.96
C GLN A 273 28.90 45.37 48.75
N ALA A 274 28.65 46.63 49.12
CA ALA A 274 29.67 47.68 49.13
C ALA A 274 30.76 47.30 50.15
N ALA A 275 32.01 47.24 49.68
CA ALA A 275 33.17 47.02 50.53
C ALA A 275 33.33 48.18 51.54
N PRO A 276 33.54 47.92 52.83
CA PRO A 276 33.86 48.98 53.80
C PRO A 276 35.30 49.44 53.59
N SER A 277 35.47 50.75 53.33
CA SER A 277 36.75 51.43 53.32
C SER A 277 37.35 51.44 54.73
N VAL A 278 38.37 50.62 54.97
CA VAL A 278 39.15 50.67 56.20
C VAL A 278 40.16 51.83 56.07
N GLY A 279 39.98 52.82 56.94
CA GLY A 279 40.80 54.01 57.04
C GLY A 279 42.24 53.71 57.49
N THR A 280 43.17 54.44 56.91
CA THR A 280 44.53 54.66 57.39
C THR A 280 44.54 55.43 58.72
N PRO A 281 45.33 54.99 59.71
CA PRO A 281 45.82 55.87 60.76
C PRO A 281 47.17 56.50 60.36
N GLN A 282 47.21 57.83 60.45
CA GLN A 282 48.41 58.67 60.47
C GLN A 282 49.26 58.45 61.74
N GLU A 283 50.57 58.68 61.57
CA GLU A 283 51.58 59.23 62.52
C GLU A 283 51.81 58.49 63.86
N VAL A 284 53.04 58.26 64.33
CA VAL A 284 54.24 59.14 64.43
C VAL A 284 55.52 58.33 64.26
#